data_AF-R4LL94-F1
#
_entry.id   AF-R4LL94-F1
#
_cell.length_a   1.000
_cell.length_b   1.000
_cell.length_c   1.000
_cell.angle_alpha   90.00
_cell.angle_beta   90.00
_cell.angle_gamma   90.00
#
_symmetry.space_group_name_H-M   'P 1'
#
loop_
_entity.id
_entity.type
_entity.pdbx_description
1 polymer ?
#
loop_
_entity_poly.entity_id
_entity_poly.type
_entity_poly.pdbx_seq_one_letter_code
_entity_poly.pdbx_strand_id
1 'polypeptide(L)'
;MSTPADQRSTPGEPRVLSSEPALGEPHAATGEPPIGEPRALRRDAARNRAAIVAAARSACDEHGGAADVRDIARRAGVGMGTLYRHFPAKEELLAEVLHEQFETWTEAVRRAAAATDPWTALTDFFHQALRGCARQHAVMDSVVGGWCRPSEEAATLGVIIDELLDRANAAGLLRPGVTRADLLLLLQSLGYAVKVTRDDGSWQRLVHISLDGLRAVHTAPVS
;
A
#
# COMPACT_ATOMS: atom_id res chain seq x y z
N MET A 1 -36.86 -50.82 -16.18
CA MET A 1 -38.25 -51.31 -16.30
C MET A 1 -38.46 -52.41 -15.26
N SER A 2 -39.49 -52.24 -14.43
CA SER A 2 -40.28 -53.28 -13.74
C SER A 2 -39.67 -54.06 -12.54
N THR A 3 -39.84 -53.49 -11.33
CA THR A 3 -40.68 -53.90 -10.15
C THR A 3 -40.83 -55.41 -9.74
N PRO A 4 -41.36 -55.76 -8.52
CA PRO A 4 -40.66 -56.44 -7.42
C PRO A 4 -41.50 -57.60 -6.78
N ALA A 5 -41.15 -58.09 -5.59
CA ALA A 5 -42.09 -58.77 -4.65
C ALA A 5 -41.46 -58.73 -3.25
N ASP A 6 -41.88 -57.88 -2.32
CA ASP A 6 -43.02 -57.97 -1.37
C ASP A 6 -43.03 -59.25 -0.51
N GLN A 7 -42.86 -59.07 0.82
CA GLN A 7 -43.66 -59.75 1.85
C GLN A 7 -43.43 -59.17 3.27
N ARG A 8 -44.26 -58.16 3.58
CA ARG A 8 -45.14 -57.97 4.76
C ARG A 8 -44.83 -58.63 6.12
N SER A 9 -44.75 -57.72 7.12
CA SER A 9 -45.57 -57.61 8.34
C SER A 9 -45.57 -58.70 9.45
N THR A 10 -45.05 -58.26 10.61
CA THR A 10 -45.33 -58.65 12.02
C THR A 10 -46.82 -58.56 12.40
N PRO A 11 -47.35 -59.20 13.48
CA PRO A 11 -47.21 -58.69 14.87
C PRO A 11 -47.33 -59.72 16.03
N GLY A 12 -46.99 -59.33 17.26
CA GLY A 12 -47.56 -59.94 18.48
C GLY A 12 -46.63 -60.04 19.69
N GLU A 13 -46.58 -58.99 20.50
CA GLU A 13 -46.08 -59.02 21.90
C GLU A 13 -47.18 -59.52 22.86
N PRO A 14 -46.82 -59.98 24.07
CA PRO A 14 -47.37 -59.32 25.26
C PRO A 14 -46.38 -59.11 26.42
N ARG A 15 -46.79 -58.15 27.26
CA ARG A 15 -46.07 -57.34 28.27
C ARG A 15 -46.42 -57.76 29.70
N VAL A 16 -45.46 -57.82 30.64
CA VAL A 16 -45.67 -57.68 32.11
C VAL A 16 -44.33 -57.19 32.74
N LEU A 17 -44.20 -55.92 33.18
CA LEU A 17 -44.17 -55.41 34.59
C LEU A 17 -43.16 -56.16 35.49
N SER A 18 -42.14 -55.61 36.17
CA SER A 18 -41.88 -54.35 36.91
C SER A 18 -40.35 -54.33 37.16
N SER A 19 -39.58 -53.28 37.48
CA SER A 19 -39.70 -52.23 38.51
C SER A 19 -38.41 -51.38 38.47
N GLU A 20 -38.54 -50.06 38.50
CA GLU A 20 -37.48 -49.10 38.85
C GLU A 20 -37.33 -49.02 40.40
N PRO A 21 -36.19 -48.58 40.98
CA PRO A 21 -36.00 -47.12 41.11
C PRO A 21 -34.55 -46.59 41.14
N ALA A 22 -34.50 -45.25 41.01
CA ALA A 22 -33.59 -44.29 41.67
C ALA A 22 -32.28 -43.88 40.98
N LEU A 23 -32.40 -42.82 40.15
CA LEU A 23 -31.75 -41.50 40.28
C LEU A 23 -30.36 -41.47 40.96
N GLY A 24 -29.32 -41.30 40.14
CA GLY A 24 -28.02 -40.73 40.50
C GLY A 24 -27.64 -39.67 39.46
N GLU A 25 -27.38 -38.46 39.93
CA GLU A 25 -27.17 -37.23 39.16
C GLU A 25 -26.01 -37.30 38.13
N PRO A 26 -26.15 -36.74 36.92
CA PRO A 26 -25.00 -36.35 36.13
C PRO A 26 -24.48 -35.00 36.63
N HIS A 27 -23.26 -35.02 37.15
CA HIS A 27 -22.43 -33.86 37.48
C HIS A 27 -22.39 -32.87 36.31
N ALA A 28 -23.23 -31.84 36.38
CA ALA A 28 -23.18 -30.69 35.49
C ALA A 28 -21.91 -29.90 35.81
N ALA A 29 -20.82 -30.23 35.11
CA ALA A 29 -19.68 -29.35 34.97
C ALA A 29 -20.18 -28.04 34.34
N THR A 30 -20.43 -27.05 35.18
CA THR A 30 -20.77 -25.70 34.76
C THR A 30 -19.48 -25.08 34.25
N GLY A 31 -19.14 -25.37 33.00
CA GLY A 31 -18.12 -24.65 32.25
C GLY A 31 -18.67 -23.27 31.93
N GLU A 32 -18.40 -22.32 32.81
CA GLU A 32 -18.58 -20.91 32.53
C GLU A 32 -17.76 -20.56 31.27
N PRO A 33 -18.37 -20.00 30.20
CA PRO A 33 -17.63 -19.67 28.99
C PRO A 33 -16.56 -18.62 29.35
N PRO A 34 -15.31 -18.75 28.89
CA PRO A 34 -14.27 -17.78 29.22
C PRO A 34 -14.69 -16.40 28.71
N ILE A 35 -14.95 -15.49 29.64
CA ILE A 35 -15.43 -14.11 29.41
C ILE A 35 -14.26 -13.22 28.95
N GLY A 36 -13.55 -13.65 27.90
CA GLY A 36 -12.36 -12.96 27.37
C GLY A 36 -12.23 -12.91 25.84
N GLU A 37 -13.05 -13.65 25.07
CA GLU A 37 -12.58 -14.09 23.75
C GLU A 37 -12.92 -13.25 22.50
N PRO A 38 -13.89 -12.31 22.43
CA PRO A 38 -14.08 -11.54 21.20
C PRO A 38 -13.09 -10.37 21.03
N ARG A 39 -12.57 -9.81 22.14
CA ARG A 39 -11.76 -8.58 22.12
C ARG A 39 -10.26 -8.87 22.03
N ALA A 40 -9.79 -9.93 22.69
CA ALA A 40 -8.41 -10.39 22.58
C ALA A 40 -8.09 -10.86 21.16
N LEU A 41 -8.95 -11.70 20.57
CA LEU A 41 -8.79 -12.20 19.19
C LEU A 41 -8.78 -11.07 18.14
N ARG A 42 -9.66 -10.06 18.29
CA ARG A 42 -9.65 -8.86 17.42
C ARG A 42 -8.36 -8.05 17.56
N ARG A 43 -7.83 -7.93 18.78
CA ARG A 43 -6.57 -7.22 19.03
C ARG A 43 -5.38 -7.96 18.43
N ASP A 44 -5.34 -9.29 18.55
CA ASP A 44 -4.29 -10.11 17.95
C ASP A 44 -4.36 -10.12 16.43
N ALA A 45 -5.57 -10.18 15.85
CA ALA A 45 -5.78 -10.05 14.41
C ALA A 45 -5.32 -8.68 13.88
N ALA A 46 -5.63 -7.58 14.58
CA ALA A 46 -5.17 -6.25 14.21
C ALA A 46 -3.65 -6.11 14.32
N ARG A 47 -3.03 -6.65 15.38
CA ARG A 47 -1.58 -6.67 15.54
C ARG A 47 -0.88 -7.46 14.44
N ASN A 48 -1.41 -8.64 14.11
CA ASN A 48 -0.84 -9.49 13.06
C ASN A 48 -0.95 -8.82 11.69
N ARG A 49 -2.10 -8.20 11.39
CA ARG A 49 -2.28 -7.42 10.16
C ARG A 49 -1.26 -6.28 10.06
N ALA A 50 -1.11 -5.48 11.12
CA ALA A 50 -0.13 -4.39 11.16
C ALA A 50 1.32 -4.90 10.99
N ALA A 51 1.67 -6.03 11.62
CA ALA A 51 2.98 -6.65 11.47
C ALA A 51 3.25 -7.12 10.03
N ILE A 52 2.24 -7.70 9.36
CA ILE A 52 2.33 -8.12 7.96
C ILE A 52 2.57 -6.91 7.04
N VAL A 53 1.79 -5.84 7.20
CA VAL A 53 1.93 -4.61 6.38
C VAL A 53 3.29 -3.96 6.60
N ALA A 54 3.77 -3.87 7.85
CA ALA A 54 5.09 -3.32 8.16
C ALA A 54 6.23 -4.16 7.54
N ALA A 55 6.14 -5.49 7.62
CA ALA A 55 7.11 -6.38 6.99
C ALA A 55 7.09 -6.29 5.47
N ALA A 56 5.89 -6.20 4.88
CA ALA A 56 5.70 -6.05 3.44
C ALA A 56 6.28 -4.73 2.93
N ARG A 57 6.09 -3.64 3.66
CA ARG A 57 6.72 -2.34 3.37
C ARG A 57 8.24 -2.45 3.30
N SER A 58 8.87 -3.01 4.34
CA SER A 58 10.32 -3.22 4.35
C SER A 58 10.80 -4.07 3.17
N ALA A 59 10.07 -5.12 2.80
CA ALA A 59 10.42 -5.95 1.65
C ALA A 59 10.23 -5.21 0.32
N CYS A 60 9.22 -4.34 0.20
CA CYS A 60 8.99 -3.50 -0.97
C CYS A 60 10.03 -2.39 -1.12
N ASP A 61 10.54 -1.84 -0.02
CA ASP A 61 11.62 -0.84 -0.06
C ASP A 61 12.92 -1.47 -0.59
N GLU A 62 13.17 -2.74 -0.29
CA GLU A 62 14.36 -3.49 -0.74
C GLU A 62 14.23 -4.06 -2.16
N HIS A 63 13.05 -4.56 -2.53
CA HIS A 63 12.85 -5.40 -3.71
C HIS A 63 11.74 -4.93 -4.65
N GLY A 64 11.08 -3.80 -4.36
CA GLY A 64 9.94 -3.32 -5.13
C GLY A 64 8.79 -4.34 -5.16
N GLY A 65 8.11 -4.46 -6.30
CA GLY A 65 7.03 -5.45 -6.51
C GLY A 65 7.50 -6.92 -6.51
N ALA A 66 8.81 -7.17 -6.57
CA ALA A 66 9.39 -8.51 -6.54
C ALA A 66 9.46 -9.12 -5.12
N ALA A 67 9.00 -8.40 -4.08
CA ALA A 67 8.99 -8.89 -2.71
C ALA A 67 8.36 -10.29 -2.55
N ASP A 68 9.05 -11.20 -1.84
CA ASP A 68 8.58 -12.56 -1.59
C ASP A 68 7.65 -12.60 -0.36
N VAL A 69 6.42 -13.10 -0.55
CA VAL A 69 5.43 -13.29 0.52
C VAL A 69 5.91 -14.22 1.63
N ARG A 70 6.80 -15.18 1.34
CA ARG A 70 7.41 -16.03 2.37
C ARG A 70 8.35 -15.24 3.26
N ASP A 71 9.14 -14.36 2.67
CA ASP A 71 10.03 -13.49 3.41
C ASP A 71 9.25 -12.48 4.27
N ILE A 72 8.17 -11.93 3.72
CA ILE A 72 7.25 -11.07 4.46
C ILE A 72 6.66 -11.78 5.69
N ALA A 73 6.13 -13.01 5.52
CA ALA A 73 5.57 -13.79 6.63
C ALA A 73 6.61 -14.04 7.73
N ARG A 74 7.84 -14.39 7.33
CA ARG A 74 8.98 -14.60 8.24
C ARG A 74 9.33 -13.32 9.01
N ARG A 75 9.45 -12.17 8.34
CA ARG A 75 9.72 -10.86 8.95
C ARG A 75 8.60 -10.42 9.90
N ALA A 76 7.35 -10.70 9.55
CA ALA A 76 6.18 -10.40 10.37
C ALA A 76 6.00 -11.34 11.57
N GLY A 77 6.75 -12.45 11.64
CA GLY A 77 6.62 -13.46 12.69
C GLY A 77 5.29 -14.23 12.63
N VAL A 78 4.69 -14.36 11.44
CA VAL A 78 3.41 -15.05 11.25
C VAL A 78 3.55 -16.26 10.33
N GLY A 79 2.66 -17.24 10.47
CA GLY A 79 2.56 -18.35 9.52
C GLY A 79 1.89 -17.95 8.21
N MET A 80 2.18 -18.67 7.12
CA MET A 80 1.57 -18.42 5.79
C MET A 80 0.04 -18.46 5.81
N GLY A 81 -0.56 -19.36 6.59
CA GLY A 81 -2.03 -19.42 6.72
C GLY A 81 -2.64 -18.18 7.37
N THR A 82 -1.92 -17.56 8.32
CA THR A 82 -2.33 -16.29 8.93
C THR A 82 -2.18 -15.14 7.94
N LEU A 83 -1.09 -15.09 7.18
CA LEU A 83 -0.90 -14.09 6.13
C LEU A 83 -2.02 -14.14 5.09
N TYR A 84 -2.27 -15.31 4.49
CA TYR A 84 -3.29 -15.46 3.45
C TYR A 84 -4.73 -15.28 3.97
N ARG A 85 -4.97 -15.48 5.27
CA ARG A 85 -6.26 -15.14 5.88
C ARG A 85 -6.49 -13.62 5.93
N HIS A 86 -5.44 -12.83 6.12
CA HIS A 86 -5.52 -11.36 6.11
C HIS A 86 -5.43 -10.77 4.70
N PHE A 87 -4.63 -11.40 3.84
CA PHE A 87 -4.34 -10.96 2.48
C PHE A 87 -4.41 -12.16 1.53
N PRO A 88 -5.61 -12.48 1.01
CA PRO A 88 -5.83 -13.64 0.15
C PRO A 88 -4.91 -13.67 -1.08
N ALA A 89 -4.60 -12.50 -1.63
CA ALA A 89 -3.69 -12.33 -2.76
C ALA A 89 -2.49 -11.44 -2.39
N LYS A 90 -1.33 -11.68 -3.02
CA LYS A 90 -0.13 -10.84 -2.84
C LYS A 90 -0.42 -9.41 -3.30
N GLU A 91 -1.20 -9.27 -4.36
CA GLU A 91 -1.59 -8.02 -4.98
C GLU A 91 -2.38 -7.13 -4.02
N GLU A 92 -3.24 -7.71 -3.18
CA GLU A 92 -3.99 -6.96 -2.15
C GLU A 92 -3.06 -6.39 -1.07
N LEU A 93 -2.11 -7.20 -0.59
CA LEU A 93 -1.09 -6.76 0.35
C LEU A 93 -0.21 -5.65 -0.25
N LEU A 94 0.22 -5.83 -1.50
CA LEU A 94 1.04 -4.84 -2.18
C LEU A 94 0.26 -3.55 -2.44
N ALA A 95 -1.01 -3.62 -2.84
CA ALA A 95 -1.85 -2.44 -3.06
C ALA A 95 -2.01 -1.61 -1.78
N GLU A 96 -2.25 -2.26 -0.64
CA GLU A 96 -2.33 -1.57 0.64
C GLU A 96 -1.01 -0.91 1.04
N VAL A 97 0.11 -1.63 0.92
CA VAL A 97 1.44 -1.08 1.21
C VAL A 97 1.75 0.10 0.29
N LEU A 98 1.47 -0.03 -1.01
CA LEU A 98 1.69 1.03 -1.99
C LEU A 98 0.85 2.26 -1.68
N HIS A 99 -0.41 2.09 -1.28
CA HIS A 99 -1.30 3.18 -0.92
C HIS A 99 -0.76 3.95 0.30
N GLU A 100 -0.42 3.27 1.40
CA GLU A 100 0.14 3.93 2.59
C GLU A 100 1.49 4.63 2.30
N GLN A 101 2.31 4.03 1.44
CA GLN A 101 3.57 4.63 1.00
C GLN A 101 3.33 5.88 0.15
N PHE A 102 2.35 5.83 -0.74
CA PHE A 102 1.96 6.95 -1.58
C PHE A 102 1.38 8.11 -0.77
N GLU A 103 0.52 7.85 0.21
CA GLU A 103 -0.01 8.90 1.10
C GLU A 103 1.12 9.59 1.86
N THR A 104 2.03 8.81 2.44
CA THR A 104 3.20 9.34 3.18
C THR A 104 4.09 10.20 2.27
N TRP A 105 4.34 9.71 1.06
CA TRP A 105 5.13 10.42 0.06
C TRP A 105 4.46 11.73 -0.38
N THR A 106 3.17 11.67 -0.69
CA THR A 106 2.35 12.82 -1.09
C THR A 106 2.33 13.89 -0.03
N GLU A 107 2.17 13.52 1.24
CA GLU A 107 2.20 14.46 2.35
C GLU A 107 3.57 15.15 2.48
N ALA A 108 4.66 14.40 2.29
CA ALA A 108 6.00 14.99 2.27
C ALA A 108 6.17 15.97 1.10
N VAL A 109 5.71 15.61 -0.09
CA VAL A 109 5.77 16.45 -1.29
C VAL A 109 4.90 17.71 -1.14
N ARG A 110 3.69 17.61 -0.58
CA ARG A 110 2.82 18.76 -0.28
C ARG A 110 3.49 19.74 0.69
N ARG A 111 4.09 19.23 1.76
CA ARG A 111 4.83 20.07 2.72
C ARG A 111 6.02 20.79 2.07
N ALA A 112 6.74 20.12 1.19
CA ALA A 112 7.84 20.72 0.44
C ALA A 112 7.35 21.83 -0.51
N ALA A 113 6.20 21.61 -1.17
CA ALA A 113 5.57 22.60 -2.05
C ALA A 113 5.00 23.82 -1.30
N ALA A 114 4.86 23.77 0.02
CA ALA A 114 4.26 24.83 0.83
C ALA A 114 5.22 25.98 1.23
N ALA A 115 6.49 25.93 0.82
CA ALA A 115 7.44 27.01 1.11
C ALA A 115 6.95 28.35 0.58
N THR A 116 7.16 29.47 1.29
CA THR A 116 6.61 30.78 0.90
C THR A 116 7.23 31.30 -0.40
N ASP A 117 8.54 31.18 -0.55
CA ASP A 117 9.24 31.54 -1.78
C ASP A 117 8.87 30.54 -2.91
N PRO A 118 8.30 30.98 -4.04
CA PRO A 118 7.82 30.08 -5.10
C PRO A 118 8.92 29.23 -5.73
N TRP A 119 10.14 29.75 -5.85
CA TRP A 119 11.24 29.00 -6.43
C TRP A 119 11.72 27.91 -5.48
N THR A 120 11.85 28.25 -4.20
CA THR A 120 12.16 27.30 -3.13
C THR A 120 11.12 26.20 -3.09
N ALA A 121 9.83 26.53 -3.12
CA ALA A 121 8.73 25.55 -3.16
C ALA A 121 8.85 24.58 -4.34
N LEU A 122 9.16 25.08 -5.54
CA LEU A 122 9.37 24.24 -6.73
C LEU A 122 10.60 23.33 -6.55
N THR A 123 11.72 23.88 -6.10
CA THR A 123 12.97 23.11 -5.92
C THR A 123 12.84 22.05 -4.83
N ASP A 124 12.22 22.38 -3.70
CA ASP A 124 11.97 21.47 -2.59
C ASP A 124 11.00 20.37 -3.01
N PHE A 125 9.96 20.70 -3.78
CA PHE A 125 9.06 19.70 -4.38
C PHE A 125 9.85 18.68 -5.21
N PHE A 126 10.70 19.10 -6.15
CA PHE A 126 11.48 18.19 -6.99
C PHE A 126 12.44 17.34 -6.14
N HIS A 127 13.15 17.95 -5.20
CA HIS A 127 14.05 17.21 -4.31
C HIS A 127 13.30 16.18 -3.46
N GLN A 128 12.14 16.55 -2.91
CA GLN A 128 11.37 15.66 -2.04
C GLN A 128 10.71 14.53 -2.84
N ALA A 129 10.15 14.83 -4.02
CA ALA A 129 9.61 13.84 -4.94
C ALA A 129 10.68 12.81 -5.34
N LEU A 130 11.88 13.28 -5.71
CA LEU A 130 12.99 12.43 -6.15
C LEU A 130 13.69 11.66 -5.02
N ARG A 131 13.70 12.19 -3.79
CA ARG A 131 14.09 11.40 -2.61
C ARG A 131 13.16 10.22 -2.38
N GLY A 132 11.87 10.39 -2.67
CA GLY A 132 10.92 9.28 -2.72
C GLY A 132 11.35 8.22 -3.72
N CYS A 133 11.86 8.62 -4.90
CA CYS A 133 12.40 7.68 -5.89
C CYS A 133 13.57 6.84 -5.40
N ALA A 134 14.51 7.45 -4.68
CA ALA A 134 15.66 6.73 -4.15
C ALA A 134 15.28 5.74 -3.03
N ARG A 135 14.14 5.96 -2.34
CA ARG A 135 13.74 5.20 -1.15
C ARG A 135 12.61 4.21 -1.39
N GLN A 136 11.76 4.46 -2.39
CA GLN A 136 10.48 3.79 -2.58
C GLN A 136 10.35 3.35 -4.05
N HIS A 137 11.17 2.37 -4.45
CA HIS A 137 11.21 1.87 -5.83
C HIS A 137 9.81 1.49 -6.35
N ALA A 138 9.00 0.85 -5.52
CA ALA A 138 7.66 0.40 -5.89
C ALA A 138 6.68 1.56 -6.19
N VAL A 139 6.72 2.63 -5.41
CA VAL A 139 5.87 3.83 -5.62
C VAL A 139 6.29 4.55 -6.90
N MET A 140 7.58 4.61 -7.21
CA MET A 140 8.00 5.26 -8.44
C MET A 140 7.85 4.40 -9.67
N ASP A 141 7.90 3.07 -9.55
CA ASP A 141 7.52 2.18 -10.65
C ASP A 141 6.05 2.36 -11.02
N SER A 142 5.16 2.61 -10.05
CA SER A 142 3.76 2.93 -10.36
C SER A 142 3.58 4.33 -10.96
N VAL A 143 4.26 5.35 -10.42
CA VAL A 143 4.15 6.75 -10.88
C VAL A 143 4.86 7.03 -12.22
N VAL A 144 6.06 6.46 -12.43
CA VAL A 144 6.92 6.74 -13.61
C VAL A 144 6.86 5.60 -14.63
N GLY A 145 6.69 4.35 -14.19
CA GLY A 145 6.73 3.18 -15.05
C GLY A 145 5.42 2.85 -15.77
N GLY A 146 4.33 3.57 -15.51
CA GLY A 146 3.06 3.40 -16.23
C GLY A 146 2.39 2.04 -16.02
N TRP A 147 2.73 1.32 -14.94
CA TRP A 147 2.23 -0.03 -14.68
C TRP A 147 0.72 -0.09 -14.35
N CYS A 148 0.02 1.03 -14.13
CA CYS A 148 -1.44 1.00 -13.99
C CYS A 148 -2.11 2.37 -14.21
N ARG A 149 -2.74 2.58 -15.39
CA ARG A 149 -3.77 3.62 -15.68
C ARG A 149 -3.39 5.08 -15.31
N PRO A 150 -4.24 6.07 -15.67
CA PRO A 150 -4.29 7.30 -14.90
C PRO A 150 -4.61 6.91 -13.46
N SER A 151 -3.61 7.02 -12.60
CA SER A 151 -3.72 6.64 -11.21
C SER A 151 -4.04 7.89 -10.38
N GLU A 152 -4.73 7.74 -9.26
CA GLU A 152 -5.09 8.85 -8.35
C GLU A 152 -3.84 9.65 -7.93
N GLU A 153 -2.70 8.96 -7.93
CA GLU A 153 -1.37 9.45 -7.63
C GLU A 153 -0.88 10.48 -8.65
N ALA A 154 -0.96 10.15 -9.94
CA ALA A 154 -0.57 11.04 -11.01
C ALA A 154 -1.45 12.31 -11.06
N ALA A 155 -2.75 12.16 -10.75
CA ALA A 155 -3.66 13.29 -10.64
C ALA A 155 -3.27 14.23 -9.49
N THR A 156 -2.94 13.66 -8.32
CA THR A 156 -2.52 14.42 -7.13
C THR A 156 -1.26 15.24 -7.39
N LEU A 157 -0.24 14.63 -8.00
CA LEU A 157 0.99 15.35 -8.40
C LEU A 157 0.71 16.46 -9.39
N GLY A 158 -0.18 16.19 -10.34
CA GLY A 158 -0.63 17.16 -11.31
C GLY A 158 -1.11 18.46 -10.69
N VAL A 159 -1.98 18.36 -9.68
CA VAL A 159 -2.52 19.53 -8.96
C VAL A 159 -1.42 20.31 -8.25
N ILE A 160 -0.48 19.61 -7.60
CA ILE A 160 0.64 20.26 -6.90
C ILE A 160 1.55 21.00 -7.90
N ILE A 161 1.83 20.37 -9.05
CA ILE A 161 2.64 20.97 -10.11
C ILE A 161 1.96 22.20 -10.69
N ASP A 162 0.65 22.15 -10.94
CA ASP A 162 -0.10 23.30 -11.45
C ASP A 162 -0.01 24.49 -10.47
N GLU A 163 -0.19 24.25 -9.17
CA GLU A 163 -0.06 25.30 -8.16
C GLU A 163 1.35 25.92 -8.12
N LEU A 164 2.39 25.08 -8.17
CA LEU A 164 3.78 25.54 -8.19
C LEU A 164 4.10 26.34 -9.46
N LEU A 165 3.59 25.87 -10.60
CA LEU A 165 3.75 26.53 -11.89
C LEU A 165 3.12 27.93 -11.86
N ASP A 166 1.89 28.04 -11.37
CA ASP A 166 1.16 29.31 -11.25
C ASP A 166 1.90 30.30 -10.33
N ARG A 167 2.36 29.83 -9.17
CA ARG A 167 3.09 30.67 -8.21
C ARG A 167 4.44 31.15 -8.75
N ALA A 168 5.20 30.28 -9.43
CA ALA A 168 6.49 30.64 -10.01
C ALA A 168 6.34 31.60 -11.20
N ASN A 169 5.29 31.42 -12.02
CA ASN A 169 4.95 32.32 -13.11
C ASN A 169 4.50 33.70 -12.61
N ALA A 170 3.61 33.74 -11.61
CA ALA A 170 3.14 34.99 -11.02
C ALA A 170 4.28 35.83 -10.42
N ALA A 171 5.33 35.17 -9.91
CA ALA A 171 6.54 35.82 -9.40
C ALA A 171 7.57 36.17 -10.50
N GLY A 172 7.34 35.78 -11.76
CA GLY A 172 8.29 36.01 -12.87
C GLY A 172 9.60 35.25 -12.72
N LEU A 173 9.60 34.13 -11.98
CA LEU A 173 10.80 33.35 -11.68
C LEU A 173 11.04 32.21 -12.69
N LEU A 174 9.98 31.81 -13.39
CA LEU A 174 10.01 30.72 -14.36
C LEU A 174 10.20 31.24 -15.79
N ARG A 175 10.99 30.50 -16.56
CA ARG A 175 11.23 30.73 -17.99
C ARG A 175 9.91 30.69 -18.77
N PRO A 176 9.66 31.65 -19.68
CA PRO A 176 8.47 31.64 -20.51
C PRO A 176 8.35 30.34 -21.33
N GLY A 177 7.13 29.78 -21.36
CA GLY A 177 6.82 28.58 -22.14
C GLY A 177 6.99 27.26 -21.38
N VAL A 178 7.49 27.28 -20.14
CA VAL A 178 7.51 26.05 -19.31
C VAL A 178 6.07 25.63 -18.99
N THR A 179 5.74 24.38 -19.27
CA THR A 179 4.42 23.80 -19.06
C THR A 179 4.39 22.75 -17.95
N ARG A 180 3.20 22.38 -17.49
CA ARG A 180 2.98 21.23 -16.60
C ARG A 180 3.55 19.93 -17.19
N ALA A 181 3.42 19.74 -18.50
CA ALA A 181 3.92 18.55 -19.18
C ALA A 181 5.46 18.48 -19.11
N ASP A 182 6.15 19.60 -19.26
CA ASP A 182 7.61 19.68 -19.13
C ASP A 182 8.06 19.32 -17.72
N LEU A 183 7.39 19.83 -16.69
CA LEU A 183 7.73 19.53 -15.30
C LEU A 183 7.49 18.05 -14.95
N LEU A 184 6.42 17.45 -15.47
CA LEU A 184 6.14 16.02 -15.31
C LEU A 184 7.20 15.16 -16.01
N LEU A 185 7.53 15.48 -17.27
CA LEU A 185 8.57 14.77 -18.04
C LEU A 185 9.95 14.95 -17.39
N LEU A 186 10.25 16.14 -16.87
CA LEU A 186 11.47 16.40 -16.14
C LEU A 186 11.55 15.57 -14.86
N LEU A 187 10.45 15.49 -14.10
CA LEU A 187 10.39 14.66 -12.89
C LEU A 187 10.58 13.17 -13.23
N GLN A 188 9.97 12.69 -14.32
CA GLN A 188 10.13 11.31 -14.80
C GLN A 188 11.57 11.00 -15.23
N SER A 189 12.18 11.86 -16.04
CA SER A 189 13.56 11.69 -16.51
C SER A 189 14.57 11.74 -15.37
N LEU A 190 14.41 12.67 -14.43
CA LEU A 190 15.23 12.73 -13.22
C LEU A 190 14.97 11.54 -12.29
N GLY A 191 13.73 11.04 -12.22
CA GLY A 191 13.39 9.82 -11.50
C GLY A 191 14.11 8.59 -12.06
N TYR A 192 14.22 8.48 -13.38
CA TYR A 192 15.05 7.46 -14.02
C TYR A 192 16.54 7.67 -13.70
N ALA A 193 17.03 8.90 -13.76
CA ALA A 193 18.41 9.23 -13.39
C ALA A 193 18.74 8.76 -11.96
N VAL A 194 17.87 9.05 -10.98
CA VAL A 194 18.01 8.58 -9.59
C VAL A 194 18.19 7.05 -9.53
N LYS A 195 17.41 6.29 -10.31
CA LYS A 195 17.50 4.82 -10.33
C LYS A 195 18.81 4.28 -10.89
N VAL A 196 19.40 4.96 -11.87
CA VAL A 196 20.63 4.48 -12.55
C VAL A 196 21.91 5.06 -11.94
N THR A 197 21.83 6.18 -11.22
CA THR A 197 22.96 6.78 -10.52
C THR A 197 23.23 6.10 -9.18
N ARG A 198 24.48 6.15 -8.72
CA ARG A 198 24.84 5.78 -7.35
C ARG A 198 24.38 6.87 -6.37
N ASP A 199 24.23 6.52 -5.10
CA ASP A 199 23.93 7.48 -4.03
C ASP A 199 25.18 8.29 -3.62
N ASP A 200 25.73 9.05 -4.57
CA ASP A 200 26.98 9.81 -4.44
C ASP A 200 26.80 11.33 -4.63
N GLY A 201 25.55 11.81 -4.67
CA GLY A 201 25.24 13.22 -4.92
C GLY A 201 24.95 13.56 -6.39
N SER A 202 25.17 12.63 -7.33
CA SER A 202 25.04 12.89 -8.76
C SER A 202 23.63 13.33 -9.16
N TRP A 203 22.58 12.68 -8.65
CA TRP A 203 21.21 13.03 -9.01
C TRP A 203 20.81 14.40 -8.47
N GLN A 204 21.27 14.79 -7.27
CA GLN A 204 21.00 16.11 -6.69
C GLN A 204 21.59 17.22 -7.58
N ARG A 205 22.79 16.98 -8.12
CA ARG A 205 23.42 17.89 -9.07
C ARG A 205 22.63 17.98 -10.38
N LEU A 206 22.11 16.86 -10.90
CA LEU A 206 21.25 16.86 -12.11
C LEU A 206 19.95 17.63 -11.89
N VAL A 207 19.31 17.49 -10.73
CA VAL A 207 18.13 18.28 -10.34
C VAL A 207 18.47 19.77 -10.36
N HIS A 208 19.55 20.16 -9.68
CA HIS A 208 19.97 21.55 -9.62
C HIS A 208 20.21 22.14 -11.02
N ILE A 209 21.00 21.47 -11.86
CA ILE A 209 21.28 21.92 -13.23
C ILE A 209 19.99 22.05 -14.05
N SER A 210 19.10 21.07 -13.94
CA SER A 210 17.86 21.05 -14.72
C SER A 210 16.92 22.19 -14.32
N LEU A 211 16.77 22.43 -13.00
CA LEU A 211 15.92 23.50 -12.49
C LEU A 211 16.51 24.88 -12.77
N ASP A 212 17.83 25.06 -12.67
CA ASP A 212 18.46 26.36 -13.01
C ASP A 212 18.17 26.75 -14.47
N GLY A 213 18.13 25.76 -15.39
CA GLY A 213 17.75 25.97 -16.80
C GLY A 213 16.30 26.42 -17.03
N LEU A 214 15.42 26.28 -16.02
CA LEU A 214 14.03 26.75 -16.06
C LEU A 214 13.85 28.16 -15.50
N ARG A 215 14.91 28.82 -15.01
CA ARG A 215 14.80 30.16 -14.43
C ARG A 215 14.58 31.23 -15.49
N ALA A 216 13.81 32.26 -15.15
CA ALA A 216 13.49 33.39 -16.03
C ALA A 216 14.70 34.20 -16.51
N VAL A 217 15.88 34.04 -15.89
CA VAL A 217 17.16 34.59 -16.39
C VAL A 217 17.51 34.06 -17.79
N HIS A 218 16.95 32.91 -18.18
CA HIS A 218 17.04 32.35 -19.52
C HIS A 218 15.81 32.77 -20.33
N THR A 219 15.98 33.73 -21.24
CA THR A 219 14.86 34.40 -21.93
C THR A 219 14.47 33.78 -23.28
N ALA A 220 15.31 32.90 -23.85
CA ALA A 220 14.93 32.15 -25.04
C ALA A 220 13.70 31.27 -24.68
N PRO A 221 12.66 31.15 -25.51
CA PRO A 221 11.54 30.25 -25.23
C PRO A 221 12.01 28.80 -25.11
N VAL A 222 11.30 27.98 -24.33
CA VAL A 222 11.39 26.52 -24.47
C VAL A 222 10.55 26.17 -25.71
N SER A 223 11.21 25.81 -26.80
CA SER A 223 10.60 25.52 -28.11
C SER A 223 10.47 24.03 -28.35
#